data_AF-A0A7S1SGP5-F1
#
_entry.id   AF-A0A7S1SGP5-F1
#
_cell.length_a   1.000
_cell.length_b   1.000
_cell.length_c   1.000
_cell.angle_alpha   90.00
_cell.angle_beta   90.00
_cell.angle_gamma   90.00
#
_symmetry.space_group_name_H-M   'P 1'
#
loop_
_entity.id
_entity.type
_entity.pdbx_description
1 polymer ?
#
loop_
_entity_poly.entity_id
_entity_poly.type
_entity_poly.pdbx_seq_one_letter_code
_entity_poly.pdbx_strand_id
1 'polypeptide(L)'
;EERAQLVTYDAEMVAVREAVERVVVELVTGPKSSPATRRGLMQHCSGLAVFFGRRAANDFLLPLLITFLNDRDWRVRAAFFQHIATMGPHCGENSLDTFLLPCLEQALQDSKE
;
A
#
# COMPACT_ATOMS: atom_id res chain seq x y z
N GLU A 1 5.46 -20.99 -38.86
CA GLU A 1 6.69 -20.53 -38.18
C GLU A 1 6.28 -19.57 -37.08
N GLU A 2 6.07 -20.14 -35.91
CA GLU A 2 5.54 -19.47 -34.73
C GLU A 2 6.70 -18.73 -34.06
N ARG A 3 6.80 -17.42 -34.30
CA ARG A 3 7.73 -16.55 -33.56
C ARG A 3 7.32 -16.62 -32.09
N ALA A 4 7.99 -17.48 -31.31
CA ALA A 4 7.95 -17.43 -29.86
C ALA A 4 8.24 -15.98 -29.45
N GLN A 5 7.23 -15.29 -28.93
CA GLN A 5 7.40 -13.96 -28.37
C GLN A 5 8.48 -14.06 -27.29
N LEU A 6 9.59 -13.35 -27.48
CA LEU A 6 10.59 -13.15 -26.45
C LEU A 6 9.93 -12.31 -25.35
N VAL A 7 9.22 -12.97 -24.44
CA VAL A 7 8.71 -12.33 -23.25
C VAL A 7 9.93 -11.97 -22.40
N THR A 8 10.12 -10.68 -22.17
CA THR A 8 11.24 -10.19 -21.36
C THR A 8 10.88 -10.33 -19.90
N TYR A 9 11.89 -10.62 -19.06
CA TYR A 9 11.73 -10.66 -17.61
C TYR A 9 10.99 -9.43 -17.06
N ASP A 10 11.29 -8.25 -17.58
CA ASP A 10 10.62 -7.01 -17.19
C ASP A 10 9.12 -7.00 -17.52
N ALA A 11 8.72 -7.54 -18.68
CA ALA A 11 7.32 -7.63 -19.07
C ALA A 11 6.54 -8.60 -18.17
N GLU A 12 7.13 -9.76 -17.83
CA GLU A 12 6.50 -10.69 -16.88
C GLU A 12 6.39 -10.07 -15.49
N MET A 13 7.45 -9.40 -15.02
CA MET A 13 7.44 -8.72 -13.72
C MET A 13 6.37 -7.63 -13.63
N VAL A 14 6.14 -6.88 -14.71
CA VAL A 14 5.04 -5.91 -14.79
C VAL A 14 3.70 -6.63 -14.69
N ALA A 15 3.48 -7.68 -15.48
CA ALA A 15 2.22 -8.42 -15.45
C ALA A 15 1.91 -9.03 -14.07
N VAL A 16 2.92 -9.57 -13.39
CA VAL A 16 2.75 -10.11 -12.02
C VAL A 16 2.44 -8.99 -11.03
N ARG A 17 3.13 -7.85 -11.10
CA ARG A 17 2.84 -6.69 -10.23
C ARG A 17 1.41 -6.20 -10.42
N GLU A 18 0.94 -6.06 -11.65
CA GLU A 18 -0.45 -5.68 -11.93
C GLU A 18 -1.46 -6.70 -11.38
N ALA A 19 -1.14 -8.00 -11.48
CA ALA A 19 -1.99 -9.04 -10.91
C ALA A 19 -2.08 -8.94 -9.37
N VAL A 20 -0.95 -8.71 -8.70
CA VAL A 20 -0.90 -8.51 -7.24
C VAL A 20 -1.61 -7.22 -6.85
N GLU A 21 -1.45 -6.13 -7.60
CA GLU A 21 -2.15 -4.87 -7.39
C GLU A 21 -3.68 -5.07 -7.39
N ARG A 22 -4.21 -5.80 -8.39
CA ARG A 22 -5.64 -6.14 -8.44
C ARG A 22 -6.10 -6.91 -7.21
N VAL A 23 -5.30 -7.85 -6.72
CA VAL A 23 -5.60 -8.61 -5.49
C VAL A 23 -5.59 -7.70 -4.27
N VAL A 24 -4.60 -6.80 -4.16
CA VAL A 24 -4.53 -5.81 -3.07
C VAL A 24 -5.79 -4.94 -3.07
N VAL A 25 -6.20 -4.41 -4.21
CA VAL A 25 -7.43 -3.60 -4.34
C VAL A 25 -8.65 -4.42 -3.91
N GLU A 26 -8.81 -5.65 -4.40
CA GLU A 26 -9.93 -6.53 -4.01
C GLU A 26 -9.97 -6.79 -2.49
N LEU A 27 -8.82 -6.97 -1.84
CA LEU A 27 -8.74 -7.20 -0.39
C LEU A 27 -9.02 -5.96 0.45
N VAL A 28 -8.87 -4.76 -0.14
CA VAL A 28 -9.04 -3.48 0.57
C VAL A 28 -10.42 -2.87 0.31
N THR A 29 -10.87 -2.84 -0.93
CA THR A 29 -12.12 -2.17 -1.35
C THR A 29 -13.14 -3.10 -1.97
N GLY A 30 -12.74 -4.33 -2.35
CA GLY A 30 -13.61 -5.27 -3.04
C GLY A 30 -14.59 -6.02 -2.12
N PRO A 31 -15.45 -6.87 -2.70
CA PRO A 31 -16.43 -7.69 -1.97
C PRO A 31 -15.81 -8.59 -0.89
N LYS A 32 -14.54 -9.00 -1.04
CA LYS A 32 -13.80 -9.82 -0.06
C LYS A 32 -13.12 -9.00 1.04
N SER A 33 -13.27 -7.67 1.02
CA SER A 33 -12.65 -6.79 2.02
C SER A 33 -13.25 -7.01 3.40
N SER A 34 -12.38 -7.12 4.40
CA SER A 34 -12.75 -7.14 5.81
C SER A 34 -11.70 -6.39 6.64
N PRO A 35 -12.01 -6.00 7.89
CA PRO A 35 -10.98 -5.43 8.75
C PRO A 35 -9.78 -6.35 8.97
N ALA A 36 -9.97 -7.67 8.89
CA ALA A 36 -8.88 -8.63 9.00
C ALA A 36 -7.93 -8.59 7.78
N THR A 37 -8.46 -8.49 6.56
CA THR A 37 -7.63 -8.39 5.35
C THR A 37 -6.86 -7.08 5.32
N ARG A 38 -7.49 -5.95 5.70
CA ARG A 38 -6.82 -4.64 5.78
C ARG A 38 -5.71 -4.60 6.83
N ARG A 39 -5.94 -5.19 8.01
CA ARG A 39 -4.87 -5.35 9.02
C ARG A 39 -3.73 -6.26 8.56
N GLY A 40 -4.06 -7.39 7.93
CA GLY A 40 -3.05 -8.28 7.36
C GLY A 40 -2.21 -7.56 6.30
N LEU A 41 -2.85 -6.72 5.47
CA LEU A 41 -2.13 -5.91 4.49
C LEU A 41 -1.19 -4.89 5.15
N MET A 42 -1.59 -4.24 6.25
CA MET A 42 -0.68 -3.36 7.01
C MET A 42 0.54 -4.10 7.56
N GLN A 43 0.37 -5.33 8.06
CA GLN A 43 1.49 -6.14 8.56
C GLN A 43 2.53 -6.47 7.47
N HIS A 44 2.10 -6.52 6.20
CA HIS A 44 2.94 -6.87 5.06
C HIS A 44 3.28 -5.67 4.15
N CYS A 45 2.94 -4.43 4.55
CA CYS A 45 3.07 -3.25 3.69
C CYS A 45 4.51 -3.00 3.21
N SER A 46 5.52 -3.17 4.06
CA SER A 46 6.92 -3.03 3.65
C SER A 46 7.34 -4.07 2.62
N GLY A 47 6.86 -5.32 2.71
CA GLY A 47 7.19 -6.36 1.73
C GLY A 47 6.55 -6.06 0.37
N LEU A 48 5.31 -5.57 0.38
CA LEU A 48 4.63 -5.09 -0.82
C LEU A 48 5.36 -3.88 -1.43
N ALA A 49 5.83 -2.94 -0.62
CA ALA A 49 6.58 -1.78 -1.10
C ALA A 49 7.88 -2.17 -1.82
N VAL A 50 8.63 -3.13 -1.27
CA VAL A 50 9.82 -3.70 -1.93
C VAL A 50 9.43 -4.38 -3.25
N PHE A 51 8.37 -5.19 -3.22
CA PHE A 51 7.91 -5.93 -4.40
C PHE A 51 7.47 -5.00 -5.54
N PHE A 52 6.68 -3.98 -5.25
CA PHE A 52 6.21 -2.98 -6.22
C PHE A 52 7.32 -2.02 -6.67
N GLY A 53 8.30 -1.77 -5.82
CA GLY A 53 9.35 -0.78 -6.03
C GLY A 53 8.86 0.65 -5.77
N ARG A 54 9.80 1.59 -5.67
CA ARG A 54 9.56 2.97 -5.18
C ARG A 54 8.41 3.68 -5.90
N ARG A 55 8.34 3.60 -7.23
CA ARG A 55 7.31 4.34 -8.00
C ARG A 55 5.91 3.87 -7.64
N ALA A 56 5.62 2.58 -7.79
CA ALA A 56 4.30 2.03 -7.45
C ALA A 56 4.01 2.04 -5.94
N ALA A 57 5.04 1.98 -5.08
CA ALA A 57 4.87 2.18 -3.64
C ALA A 57 4.32 3.58 -3.32
N ASN A 58 4.76 4.62 -4.04
CA ASN A 58 4.29 5.99 -3.86
C ASN A 58 3.01 6.31 -4.63
N ASP A 59 2.87 5.83 -5.87
CA ASP A 59 1.76 6.18 -6.77
C ASP A 59 0.48 5.38 -6.43
N PHE A 60 0.63 4.19 -5.84
CA PHE A 60 -0.47 3.27 -5.57
C PHE A 60 -0.56 2.88 -4.10
N LEU A 61 0.49 2.23 -3.56
CA LEU A 61 0.38 1.58 -2.26
C LEU A 61 0.18 2.60 -1.13
N LEU A 62 1.03 3.62 -1.04
CA LEU A 62 0.98 4.62 0.03
C LEU A 62 -0.37 5.37 0.07
N PRO A 63 -0.92 5.90 -1.05
CA PRO A 63 -2.25 6.50 -1.07
C PRO A 63 -3.34 5.54 -0.58
N LEU A 64 -3.28 4.25 -0.97
CA LEU A 64 -4.23 3.25 -0.51
C LEU A 64 -4.14 3.04 0.99
N LEU A 65 -2.92 2.94 1.56
CA LEU A 65 -2.71 2.77 2.99
C LEU A 65 -3.19 3.98 3.79
N ILE A 66 -2.98 5.21 3.28
CA ILE A 66 -3.43 6.44 3.95
C ILE A 66 -4.95 6.45 4.15
N THR A 67 -5.73 5.78 3.29
CA THR A 67 -7.19 5.66 3.50
C THR A 67 -7.54 4.96 4.82
N PHE A 68 -6.64 4.14 5.38
CA PHE A 68 -6.86 3.42 6.63
C PHE A 68 -6.88 4.33 7.86
N LEU A 69 -6.34 5.55 7.76
CA LEU A 69 -6.50 6.57 8.80
C LEU A 69 -7.98 6.88 9.07
N ASN A 70 -8.83 6.75 8.04
CA ASN A 70 -10.26 7.04 8.11
C ASN A 70 -11.12 5.76 8.22
N ASP A 71 -10.52 4.60 8.54
CA ASP A 71 -11.27 3.34 8.64
C ASP A 71 -12.26 3.38 9.82
N ARG A 72 -13.45 2.78 9.60
CA ARG A 72 -14.49 2.65 10.62
C ARG A 72 -14.06 1.73 11.76
N ASP A 73 -13.27 0.69 11.48
CA ASP A 73 -12.72 -0.20 12.50
C ASP A 73 -11.44 0.42 13.09
N TRP A 74 -11.50 0.78 14.37
CA TRP A 74 -10.37 1.36 15.11
C TRP A 74 -9.12 0.48 15.07
N ARG A 75 -9.26 -0.85 14.94
CA ARG A 75 -8.13 -1.77 14.86
C ARG A 75 -7.37 -1.63 13.54
N VAL A 76 -8.03 -1.21 12.47
CA VAL A 76 -7.38 -0.92 11.19
C VAL A 76 -6.59 0.38 11.31
N ARG A 77 -7.17 1.42 11.94
CA ARG A 77 -6.47 2.67 12.25
C ARG A 77 -5.24 2.43 13.14
N ALA A 78 -5.38 1.63 14.20
CA ALA A 78 -4.27 1.26 15.06
C ALA A 78 -3.17 0.49 14.30
N ALA A 79 -3.55 -0.46 13.43
CA ALA A 79 -2.60 -1.18 12.60
C ALA A 79 -1.86 -0.28 11.60
N PHE A 80 -2.51 0.78 11.10
CA PHE A 80 -1.84 1.80 10.29
C PHE A 80 -0.68 2.41 11.08
N PHE A 81 -0.93 2.98 12.25
CA PHE A 81 0.13 3.59 13.07
C PHE A 81 1.21 2.60 13.51
N GLN A 82 0.84 1.35 13.77
CA GLN A 82 1.78 0.30 14.15
C GLN A 82 2.81 -0.02 13.05
N HIS A 83 2.42 0.08 11.78
CA HIS A 83 3.23 -0.42 10.66
C HIS A 83 3.67 0.65 9.66
N ILE A 84 3.03 1.81 9.61
CA ILE A 84 3.28 2.81 8.57
C ILE A 84 4.73 3.32 8.53
N ALA A 85 5.40 3.40 9.68
CA ALA A 85 6.81 3.80 9.73
C ALA A 85 7.73 2.86 8.93
N THR A 86 7.33 1.59 8.73
CA THR A 86 8.08 0.62 7.94
C THR A 86 8.08 0.95 6.43
N MET A 87 7.20 1.83 5.98
CA MET A 87 7.17 2.34 4.60
C MET A 87 8.27 3.38 4.33
N GLY A 88 8.82 4.02 5.37
CA GLY A 88 9.79 5.11 5.27
C GLY A 88 10.92 4.89 4.25
N PRO A 89 11.67 3.78 4.35
CA PRO A 89 12.77 3.48 3.43
C PRO A 89 12.37 3.34 1.94
N HIS A 90 11.09 3.06 1.66
CA HIS A 90 10.59 2.75 0.32
C HIS A 90 9.96 3.95 -0.39
N CYS A 91 9.49 4.95 0.36
CA CYS A 91 8.83 6.14 -0.18
C CYS A 91 9.82 7.19 -0.68
N GLY A 92 10.94 7.38 0.03
CA GLY A 92 11.88 8.47 -0.21
C GLY A 92 11.45 9.77 0.47
N GLU A 93 12.43 10.62 0.79
CA GLU A 93 12.30 11.82 1.63
C GLU A 93 11.15 12.75 1.18
N ASN A 94 11.13 13.15 -0.08
CA ASN A 94 10.08 14.04 -0.61
C ASN A 94 8.66 13.52 -0.38
N SER A 95 8.43 12.22 -0.60
CA SER A 95 7.10 11.62 -0.42
C SER A 95 6.69 11.56 1.05
N LEU A 96 7.66 11.39 1.94
CA LEU A 96 7.40 11.40 3.37
C LEU A 96 7.00 12.79 3.82
N ASP A 97 7.77 13.80 3.46
CA ASP A 97 7.55 15.17 3.91
C ASP A 97 6.30 15.80 3.28
N THR A 98 6.02 15.48 2.02
CA THR A 98 4.90 16.11 1.28
C THR A 98 3.56 15.44 1.57
N PHE A 99 3.55 14.13 1.83
CA PHE A 99 2.30 13.37 1.94
C PHE A 99 2.14 12.69 3.29
N LEU A 100 3.09 11.82 3.67
CA LEU A 100 2.88 10.96 4.83
C LEU A 100 2.90 11.75 6.14
N LEU A 101 3.88 12.63 6.34
CA LEU A 101 4.01 13.41 7.57
C LEU A 101 2.79 14.32 7.81
N PRO A 102 2.32 15.13 6.83
CA PRO A 102 1.09 15.91 7.01
C PRO A 102 -0.13 15.06 7.35
N CYS A 103 -0.28 13.87 6.75
CA CYS A 103 -1.37 12.96 7.07
C CYS A 103 -1.29 12.43 8.51
N LEU A 104 -0.09 12.12 9.00
CA LEU A 104 0.13 11.68 10.38
C LEU A 104 -0.15 12.80 11.38
N GLU A 105 0.34 14.01 11.12
CA GLU A 105 0.09 15.18 11.96
C GLU A 105 -1.41 15.45 12.07
N GLN A 106 -2.13 15.45 10.95
CA GLN A 106 -3.58 15.62 10.95
C GLN A 106 -4.28 14.52 11.74
N ALA A 107 -3.89 13.26 11.57
CA ALA A 107 -4.52 12.14 12.24
C ALA A 107 -4.27 12.13 13.76
N LEU A 108 -3.12 12.65 14.22
CA LEU A 108 -2.81 12.80 15.65
C LEU A 108 -3.55 13.99 16.29
N GLN A 109 -3.94 14.97 15.51
CA GLN A 109 -4.72 16.13 15.96
C GLN A 109 -6.23 15.88 15.93
N ASP A 110 -6.68 14.83 15.26
CA ASP A 110 -8.11 14.51 15.20
C ASP A 110 -8.59 14.02 16.57
N SER A 111 -9.30 14.91 17.28
CA SER A 111 -9.90 14.63 18.58
C SER A 111 -11.13 13.72 18.49
N LYS A 112 -11.50 13.22 17.30
CA LYS A 112 -12.55 12.23 17.12
C LYS A 112 -12.04 10.82 17.42
N GLU A 113 -11.92 10.53 18.71
CA GLU A 113 -12.26 9.20 19.24
C GLU A 113 -13.57 9.25 20.02
#